data_AF-A0A934AQS7-F1
#
_entry.id   AF-A0A934AQS7-F1
#
_cell.length_a   1.000
_cell.length_b   1.000
_cell.length_c   1.000
_cell.angle_alpha   90.00
_cell.angle_beta   90.00
_cell.angle_gamma   90.00
#
_symmetry.space_group_name_H-M   'P 1'
#
loop_
_entity.id
_entity.type
_entity.pdbx_description
1 polymer ?
#
loop_
_entity_poly.entity_id
_entity_poly.type
_entity_poly.pdbx_seq_one_letter_code
_entity_poly.pdbx_strand_id
1 'polypeptide(L)'
;MTSTRRPPEPPVRGPFALGRLVLLDPRAAARECGRPGTLASALWVYAAFLAAFAVFTSLRPPGFPGGQGPAYEGGTKLLQALFWNLPMEAVWIVFLMGLIRFFRSGSLTVRMMLGVAWAAASLILVVVYLQVQGIGKGAFLAGVAVWLGLFYPFLRGVQAADWLRLTGFMLALNAVFIALAAPLTVSAVLRKEGAFIASQVVMGLWLLWAGATGLRESMGLRLPRAFMALLLSVVFQAALTLSLYAAGLVSREILMVMLFG
;
A
#
# COMPACT_ATOMS: atom_id res chain seq x y z
N MET A 1 -37.21 12.93 16.79
CA MET A 1 -36.50 12.37 15.62
C MET A 1 -36.22 10.90 15.88
N THR A 2 -37.09 10.03 15.37
CA THR A 2 -36.99 8.57 15.49
C THR A 2 -35.96 8.07 14.48
N SER A 3 -34.78 7.71 14.98
CA SER A 3 -33.75 7.02 14.18
C SER A 3 -34.28 5.64 13.80
N THR A 4 -34.76 5.50 12.57
CA THR A 4 -35.08 4.20 11.97
C THR A 4 -33.78 3.41 11.83
N ARG A 5 -33.48 2.54 12.80
CA ARG A 5 -32.39 1.57 12.69
C ARG A 5 -32.69 0.66 11.50
N ARG A 6 -31.86 0.74 10.45
CA ARG A 6 -31.90 -0.27 9.39
C ARG A 6 -31.62 -1.65 10.00
N PRO A 7 -32.35 -2.69 9.58
CA PRO A 7 -32.04 -4.06 9.99
C PRO A 7 -30.59 -4.40 9.63
N PRO A 8 -29.91 -5.25 10.43
CA PRO A 8 -28.54 -5.65 10.14
C PRO A 8 -28.49 -6.35 8.77
N GLU A 9 -27.71 -5.80 7.85
CA GLU A 9 -27.47 -6.44 6.56
C GLU A 9 -26.82 -7.82 6.78
N PRO A 10 -27.26 -8.84 6.03
CA PRO A 10 -26.71 -10.19 6.17
C PRO A 10 -25.19 -10.18 5.94
N PRO A 11 -24.43 -11.04 6.65
CA PRO A 11 -22.99 -11.09 6.53
C PRO A 11 -22.59 -11.39 5.10
N VAL A 12 -21.52 -10.72 4.67
CA VAL A 12 -21.01 -10.76 3.30
C VAL A 12 -20.33 -12.11 3.09
N ARG A 13 -20.97 -13.02 2.33
CA ARG A 13 -20.50 -14.40 2.13
C ARG A 13 -19.71 -14.55 0.84
N GLY A 14 -18.60 -15.29 0.92
CA GLY A 14 -17.79 -15.71 -0.24
C GLY A 14 -16.34 -15.20 -0.18
N PRO A 15 -15.41 -15.85 -0.90
CA PRO A 15 -13.97 -15.57 -0.81
C PRO A 15 -13.61 -14.15 -1.26
N PHE A 16 -14.32 -13.58 -2.24
CA PHE A 16 -14.04 -12.25 -2.80
C PHE A 16 -15.06 -11.18 -2.41
N ALA A 17 -15.92 -11.49 -1.45
CA ALA A 17 -17.07 -10.65 -1.17
C ALA A 17 -16.67 -9.30 -0.57
N LEU A 18 -15.58 -9.26 0.22
CA LEU A 18 -15.00 -8.01 0.72
C LEU A 18 -14.35 -7.18 -0.40
N GLY A 19 -13.65 -7.80 -1.35
CA GLY A 19 -13.06 -7.11 -2.50
C GLY A 19 -14.12 -6.44 -3.39
N ARG A 20 -15.24 -7.13 -3.64
CA ARG A 20 -16.38 -6.54 -4.34
C ARG A 20 -16.94 -5.31 -3.62
N LEU A 21 -17.04 -5.38 -2.28
CA LEU A 21 -17.48 -4.22 -1.50
C LEU A 21 -16.48 -3.08 -1.59
N VAL A 22 -15.17 -3.33 -1.53
CA VAL A 22 -14.16 -2.27 -1.70
C VAL A 22 -14.34 -1.52 -3.02
N LEU A 23 -14.63 -2.23 -4.11
CA LEU A 23 -14.80 -1.63 -5.43
C LEU A 23 -16.08 -0.79 -5.55
N LEU A 24 -17.17 -1.21 -4.90
CA LEU A 24 -18.50 -0.61 -5.07
C LEU A 24 -18.91 0.33 -3.93
N ASP A 25 -18.62 -0.04 -2.68
CA ASP A 25 -18.87 0.76 -1.47
C ASP A 25 -17.74 0.55 -0.43
N PRO A 26 -16.65 1.33 -0.52
CA PRO A 26 -15.53 1.25 0.42
C PRO A 26 -15.94 1.49 1.88
N ARG A 27 -17.05 2.19 2.15
CA ARG A 27 -17.54 2.44 3.51
C ARG A 27 -18.17 1.17 4.07
N ALA A 28 -18.98 0.47 3.28
CA ALA A 28 -19.53 -0.82 3.67
C ALA A 28 -18.41 -1.84 3.91
N ALA A 29 -17.41 -1.91 3.02
CA ALA A 29 -16.26 -2.78 3.21
C ALA A 29 -15.55 -2.51 4.56
N ALA A 30 -15.28 -1.24 4.87
CA ALA A 30 -14.62 -0.82 6.10
C ALA A 30 -15.42 -1.14 7.38
N ARG A 31 -16.77 -1.10 7.33
CA ARG A 31 -17.63 -1.52 8.45
C ARG A 31 -17.65 -3.04 8.63
N GLU A 32 -17.51 -3.78 7.54
CA GLU A 32 -17.46 -5.24 7.56
C GLU A 32 -16.14 -5.72 8.17
N CYS A 33 -15.03 -5.01 7.90
CA CYS A 33 -13.75 -5.27 8.52
C CYS A 33 -13.90 -5.25 10.06
N GLY A 34 -13.56 -6.36 10.71
CA GLY A 34 -13.70 -6.56 12.15
C GLY A 34 -14.73 -7.63 12.54
N ARG A 35 -15.56 -8.10 11.58
CA ARG A 35 -16.44 -9.25 11.77
C ARG A 35 -15.67 -10.57 11.59
N PRO A 36 -16.13 -11.68 12.22
CA PRO A 36 -15.55 -13.00 11.98
C PRO A 36 -15.59 -13.38 10.50
N GLY A 37 -14.51 -13.97 9.99
CA GLY A 37 -14.41 -14.45 8.60
C GLY A 37 -13.99 -13.41 7.55
N THR A 38 -13.97 -12.11 7.87
CA THR A 38 -13.61 -11.07 6.89
C THR A 38 -12.13 -11.06 6.56
N LEU A 39 -11.26 -11.42 7.52
CA LEU A 39 -9.83 -11.55 7.27
C LEU A 39 -9.53 -12.65 6.24
N ALA A 40 -10.26 -13.77 6.29
CA ALA A 40 -10.11 -14.84 5.30
C ALA A 40 -10.49 -14.35 3.90
N SER A 41 -11.59 -13.60 3.75
CA SER A 41 -11.93 -12.98 2.46
C SER A 41 -10.87 -11.98 2.01
N ALA A 42 -10.32 -11.17 2.92
CA ALA A 42 -9.25 -10.23 2.60
C ALA A 42 -7.97 -10.94 2.13
N LEU A 43 -7.60 -12.05 2.77
CA LEU A 43 -6.47 -12.88 2.36
C LEU A 43 -6.67 -13.50 0.98
N TRP A 44 -7.89 -13.93 0.64
CA TRP A 44 -8.21 -14.40 -0.71
C TRP A 44 -8.08 -13.31 -1.76
N VAL A 45 -8.54 -12.08 -1.44
CA VAL A 45 -8.32 -10.92 -2.31
C VAL A 45 -6.83 -10.67 -2.50
N TYR A 46 -6.03 -10.68 -1.42
CA TYR A 46 -4.59 -10.49 -1.52
C TYR A 46 -3.88 -11.60 -2.33
N ALA A 47 -4.28 -12.87 -2.15
CA ALA A 47 -3.75 -13.97 -2.95
C ALA A 47 -4.09 -13.82 -4.45
N ALA A 48 -5.32 -13.41 -4.77
CA ALA A 48 -5.70 -13.11 -6.15
C ALA A 48 -4.96 -11.90 -6.73
N PHE A 49 -4.66 -10.90 -5.90
CA PHE A 49 -3.78 -9.80 -6.28
C PHE A 49 -2.38 -10.31 -6.64
N LEU A 50 -1.74 -11.11 -5.79
CA LEU A 50 -0.42 -11.66 -6.08
C LEU A 50 -0.41 -12.49 -7.38
N ALA A 51 -1.47 -13.25 -7.63
CA ALA A 51 -1.63 -14.00 -8.88
C ALA A 51 -1.80 -13.08 -10.09
N ALA A 52 -2.67 -12.07 -10.02
CA ALA A 52 -2.89 -11.10 -11.09
C ALA A 52 -1.61 -10.29 -11.38
N PHE A 53 -0.89 -9.91 -10.34
CA PHE A 53 0.39 -9.23 -10.41
C PHE A 53 1.47 -10.09 -11.08
N ALA A 54 1.55 -11.37 -10.72
CA ALA A 54 2.45 -12.32 -11.35
C ALA A 54 2.16 -12.46 -12.85
N VAL A 55 0.87 -12.62 -13.21
CA VAL A 55 0.42 -12.69 -14.61
C VAL A 55 0.77 -11.42 -15.37
N PHE A 56 0.46 -10.24 -14.81
CA PHE A 56 0.80 -8.95 -15.41
C PHE A 56 2.32 -8.84 -15.65
N THR A 57 3.12 -9.15 -14.64
CA THR A 57 4.59 -9.08 -14.72
C THR A 57 5.16 -10.05 -15.76
N SER A 58 4.59 -11.25 -15.88
CA SER A 58 5.01 -12.25 -16.87
C SER A 58 4.64 -11.91 -18.31
N LEU A 59 3.52 -11.20 -18.52
CA LEU A 59 3.05 -10.83 -19.86
C LEU A 59 3.58 -9.48 -20.36
N ARG A 60 4.21 -8.72 -19.48
CA ARG A 60 4.71 -7.38 -19.78
C ARG A 60 5.90 -7.43 -20.74
N PRO A 61 5.86 -6.73 -21.90
CA PRO A 61 6.93 -6.80 -22.88
C PRO A 61 8.23 -6.11 -22.40
N PRO A 62 9.41 -6.60 -22.82
CA PRO A 62 10.69 -5.96 -22.51
C PRO A 62 10.75 -4.51 -23.02
N GLY A 63 11.30 -3.61 -22.21
CA GLY A 63 11.50 -2.20 -22.57
C GLY A 63 10.25 -1.30 -22.43
N PHE A 64 9.11 -1.84 -21.98
CA PHE A 64 7.91 -1.05 -21.75
C PHE A 64 7.99 -0.22 -20.44
N PRO A 65 7.43 1.01 -20.37
CA PRO A 65 7.70 1.99 -19.30
C PRO A 65 7.57 1.46 -17.88
N GLY A 66 8.67 1.46 -17.10
CA GLY A 66 8.76 0.84 -15.77
C GLY A 66 9.63 -0.44 -15.71
N GLY A 67 10.53 -0.63 -16.69
CA GLY A 67 11.65 -1.58 -16.63
C GLY A 67 11.40 -2.97 -17.23
N GLN A 68 12.49 -3.74 -17.37
CA GLN A 68 12.41 -5.18 -17.60
C GLN A 68 11.92 -5.82 -16.28
N GLY A 69 10.79 -6.55 -16.34
CA GLY A 69 10.28 -7.27 -15.17
C GLY A 69 11.16 -8.49 -14.85
N PRO A 70 11.16 -8.98 -13.60
CA PRO A 70 11.92 -10.14 -13.14
C PRO A 70 11.56 -11.43 -13.87
N ALA A 71 10.36 -11.50 -14.47
CA ALA A 71 9.98 -12.61 -15.33
C ALA A 71 10.92 -12.80 -16.53
N TYR A 72 11.58 -11.72 -16.97
CA TYR A 72 12.60 -11.75 -18.02
C TYR A 72 13.92 -12.38 -17.54
N GLU A 73 14.21 -12.32 -16.23
CA GLU A 73 15.40 -12.93 -15.60
C GLU A 73 15.12 -14.32 -15.01
N GLY A 74 13.94 -14.89 -15.26
CA GLY A 74 13.54 -16.24 -14.84
C GLY A 74 12.58 -16.27 -13.65
N GLY A 75 11.86 -17.40 -13.51
CA GLY A 75 10.78 -17.56 -12.52
C GLY A 75 11.22 -17.39 -11.06
N THR A 76 12.49 -17.60 -10.73
CA THR A 76 13.04 -17.43 -9.38
C THR A 76 13.02 -15.97 -8.91
N LYS A 77 13.29 -15.01 -9.81
CA LYS A 77 13.24 -13.58 -9.49
C LYS A 77 11.81 -13.08 -9.29
N LEU A 78 10.86 -13.61 -10.05
CA LEU A 78 9.43 -13.33 -9.86
C LEU A 78 8.96 -13.80 -8.48
N LEU A 79 9.34 -15.02 -8.08
CA LEU A 79 9.04 -15.55 -6.74
C LEU A 79 9.67 -14.70 -5.63
N GLN A 80 10.92 -14.23 -5.81
CA GLN A 80 11.56 -13.32 -4.86
C GLN A 80 10.80 -11.99 -4.74
N ALA A 81 10.36 -11.42 -5.86
CA ALA A 81 9.59 -10.18 -5.83
C ALA A 81 8.22 -10.36 -5.14
N LEU A 82 7.51 -11.46 -5.44
CA LEU A 82 6.27 -11.82 -4.76
C LEU A 82 6.49 -12.05 -3.26
N PHE A 83 7.58 -12.71 -2.89
CA PHE A 83 7.94 -12.92 -1.49
C PHE A 83 8.12 -11.59 -0.76
N TRP A 84 8.81 -10.62 -1.38
CA TRP A 84 9.00 -9.32 -0.77
C TRP A 84 7.73 -8.44 -0.73
N ASN A 85 6.70 -8.70 -1.54
CA ASN A 85 5.43 -7.99 -1.41
C ASN A 85 4.78 -8.22 -0.04
N LEU A 86 4.94 -9.40 0.57
CA LEU A 86 4.37 -9.69 1.89
C LEU A 86 4.94 -8.82 3.02
N PRO A 87 6.27 -8.78 3.27
CA PRO A 87 6.82 -7.92 4.30
C PRO A 87 6.61 -6.44 3.98
N MET A 88 6.63 -6.06 2.70
CA MET A 88 6.36 -4.67 2.31
C MET A 88 4.91 -4.27 2.60
N GLU A 89 3.92 -5.13 2.34
CA GLU A 89 2.51 -4.91 2.71
C GLU A 89 2.34 -4.78 4.22
N ALA A 90 2.99 -5.68 4.99
CA ALA A 90 2.94 -5.64 6.45
C ALA A 90 3.52 -4.33 7.00
N VAL A 91 4.67 -3.89 6.47
CA VAL A 91 5.30 -2.62 6.84
C VAL A 91 4.41 -1.44 6.44
N TRP A 92 3.78 -1.49 5.27
CA TRP A 92 2.85 -0.45 4.84
C TRP A 92 1.67 -0.31 5.81
N ILE A 93 1.06 -1.43 6.22
CA ILE A 93 -0.04 -1.46 7.21
C ILE A 93 0.43 -0.87 8.55
N VAL A 94 1.65 -1.21 9.00
CA VAL A 94 2.22 -0.67 10.25
C VAL A 94 2.42 0.84 10.16
N PHE A 95 3.02 1.35 9.08
CA PHE A 95 3.18 2.78 8.86
C PHE A 95 1.86 3.51 8.80
N LEU A 96 0.90 2.96 8.06
CA LEU A 96 -0.41 3.55 7.90
C LEU A 96 -1.11 3.65 9.26
N MET A 97 -1.02 2.63 10.11
CA MET A 97 -1.51 2.69 11.49
C MET A 97 -0.84 3.82 12.28
N GLY A 98 0.49 3.93 12.18
CA GLY A 98 1.25 5.02 12.82
C GLY A 98 0.78 6.41 12.35
N LEU A 99 0.59 6.59 11.04
CA LEU A 99 0.10 7.83 10.44
C LEU A 99 -1.36 8.11 10.82
N ILE A 100 -2.23 7.10 10.86
CA ILE A 100 -3.61 7.20 11.35
C ILE A 100 -3.63 7.77 12.77
N ARG A 101 -2.76 7.25 13.65
CA ARG A 101 -2.64 7.70 15.04
C ARG A 101 -2.07 9.11 15.12
N PHE A 102 -1.03 9.41 14.35
CA PHE A 102 -0.42 10.73 14.23
C PHE A 102 -1.42 11.80 13.76
N PHE A 103 -2.22 11.50 12.73
CA PHE A 103 -3.22 12.41 12.19
C PHE A 103 -4.53 12.43 12.98
N ARG A 104 -4.72 11.65 14.04
CA ARG A 104 -5.99 11.65 14.80
C ARG A 104 -6.22 12.94 15.61
N SER A 105 -5.16 13.64 16.02
CA SER A 105 -5.25 14.84 16.87
C SER A 105 -4.36 15.99 16.40
N GLY A 106 -4.49 17.16 17.05
CA GLY A 106 -3.69 18.37 16.76
C GLY A 106 -4.12 19.11 15.49
N SER A 107 -3.45 20.22 15.16
CA SER A 107 -3.72 20.99 13.94
C SER A 107 -3.34 20.19 12.68
N LEU A 108 -4.23 20.15 11.68
CA LEU A 108 -3.97 19.43 10.43
C LEU A 108 -2.76 20.00 9.69
N THR A 109 -2.64 21.33 9.63
CA THR A 109 -1.53 22.02 8.96
C THR A 109 -0.18 21.61 9.55
N VAL A 110 -0.07 21.66 10.88
CA VAL A 110 1.17 21.28 11.59
C VAL A 110 1.49 19.80 11.36
N ARG A 111 0.50 18.91 11.48
CA ARG A 111 0.67 17.48 11.21
C ARG A 111 1.09 17.23 9.77
N MET A 112 0.51 17.94 8.81
CA MET A 112 0.87 17.80 7.40
C MET A 112 2.31 18.24 7.15
N MET A 113 2.72 19.41 7.66
CA MET A 113 4.11 19.88 7.53
C MET A 113 5.10 18.90 8.13
N LEU A 114 4.84 18.40 9.34
CA LEU A 114 5.67 17.39 9.99
C LEU A 114 5.68 16.07 9.23
N GLY A 115 4.54 15.62 8.71
CA GLY A 115 4.44 14.40 7.91
C GLY A 115 5.21 14.49 6.60
N VAL A 116 5.14 15.64 5.92
CA VAL A 116 5.93 15.93 4.71
C VAL A 116 7.41 16.00 5.03
N ALA A 117 7.81 16.71 6.10
CA ALA A 117 9.21 16.78 6.53
C ALA A 117 9.76 15.39 6.87
N TRP A 118 8.96 14.55 7.53
CA TRP A 118 9.35 13.19 7.89
C TRP A 118 9.44 12.26 6.66
N ALA A 119 8.51 12.38 5.70
CA ALA A 119 8.63 11.68 4.41
C ALA A 119 9.87 12.15 3.64
N ALA A 120 10.09 13.45 3.54
CA ALA A 120 11.26 14.04 2.87
C ALA A 120 12.57 13.61 3.51
N ALA A 121 12.64 13.51 4.85
CA ALA A 121 13.83 13.08 5.57
C ALA A 121 14.32 11.68 5.12
N SER A 122 13.40 10.77 4.79
CA SER A 122 13.78 9.44 4.27
C SER A 122 14.40 9.51 2.88
N LEU A 123 13.86 10.35 2.00
CA LEU A 123 14.40 10.55 0.66
C LEU A 123 15.76 11.27 0.73
N ILE A 124 15.89 12.27 1.60
CA ILE A 124 17.16 12.97 1.86
C ILE A 124 18.20 11.97 2.36
N LEU A 125 17.84 11.07 3.28
CA LEU A 125 18.75 10.04 3.79
C LEU A 125 19.27 9.14 2.67
N VAL A 126 18.40 8.72 1.73
CA VAL A 126 18.80 7.94 0.55
C VAL A 126 19.73 8.74 -0.35
N VAL A 127 19.39 9.99 -0.68
CA VAL A 127 20.22 10.85 -1.54
C VAL A 127 21.60 11.09 -0.93
N VAL A 128 21.64 11.40 0.37
CA VAL A 128 22.89 11.62 1.12
C VAL A 128 23.75 10.36 1.10
N TYR A 129 23.16 9.18 1.33
CA TYR A 129 23.89 7.92 1.27
C TYR A 129 24.49 7.63 -0.11
N LEU A 130 23.76 7.96 -1.19
CA LEU A 130 24.23 7.74 -2.56
C LEU A 130 25.27 8.76 -3.02
N GLN A 131 25.24 9.99 -2.50
CA GLN A 131 26.11 11.08 -2.97
C GLN A 131 27.34 11.31 -2.09
N VAL A 132 27.24 11.07 -0.78
CA VAL A 132 28.34 11.33 0.15
C VAL A 132 29.22 10.10 0.27
N GLN A 133 30.42 10.19 -0.28
CA GLN A 133 31.44 9.16 -0.12
C GLN A 133 31.80 9.03 1.38
N GLY A 134 31.78 7.80 1.90
CA GLY A 134 32.20 7.48 3.27
C GLY A 134 31.07 7.09 4.25
N ILE A 135 29.79 7.18 3.88
CA ILE A 135 28.72 6.64 4.72
C ILE A 135 28.68 5.11 4.56
N GLY A 136 29.09 4.40 5.61
CA GLY A 136 29.00 2.94 5.64
C GLY A 136 27.54 2.45 5.63
N LYS A 137 27.29 1.29 5.01
CA LYS A 137 25.97 0.64 4.97
C LYS A 137 25.32 0.50 6.35
N GLY A 138 26.10 0.22 7.38
CA GLY A 138 25.61 0.13 8.76
C GLY A 138 25.06 1.46 9.30
N ALA A 139 25.74 2.58 9.05
CA ALA A 139 25.28 3.91 9.46
C ALA A 139 23.98 4.31 8.73
N PHE A 140 23.89 4.01 7.43
CA PHE A 140 22.67 4.22 6.66
C PHE A 140 21.49 3.41 7.21
N LEU A 141 21.69 2.10 7.43
CA LEU A 141 20.65 1.23 8.00
C LEU A 141 20.24 1.65 9.41
N ALA A 142 21.19 2.11 10.24
CA ALA A 142 20.88 2.68 11.55
C ALA A 142 20.02 3.95 11.42
N GLY A 143 20.34 4.84 10.48
CA GLY A 143 19.53 6.01 10.17
C GLY A 143 18.10 5.66 9.74
N VAL A 144 17.95 4.68 8.86
CA VAL A 144 16.64 4.15 8.45
C VAL A 144 15.90 3.55 9.65
N ALA A 145 16.58 2.76 10.48
CA ALA A 145 15.97 2.16 11.67
C ALA A 145 15.51 3.21 12.69
N VAL A 146 16.29 4.28 12.90
CA VAL A 146 15.89 5.41 13.75
C VAL A 146 14.66 6.10 13.15
N TRP A 147 14.66 6.39 11.84
CA TRP A 147 13.53 7.00 11.15
C TRP A 147 12.25 6.16 11.25
N LEU A 148 12.36 4.83 11.12
CA LEU A 148 11.26 3.89 11.36
C LEU A 148 10.81 3.91 12.83
N GLY A 149 11.78 3.90 13.74
CA GLY A 149 11.56 3.87 15.19
C GLY A 149 10.78 5.08 15.72
N LEU A 150 10.82 6.21 15.02
CA LEU A 150 10.02 7.39 15.34
C LEU A 150 8.50 7.13 15.27
N PHE A 151 8.04 6.07 14.59
CA PHE A 151 6.63 5.66 14.60
C PHE A 151 6.20 4.94 15.88
N TYR A 152 7.14 4.33 16.59
CA TYR A 152 6.85 3.44 17.70
C TYR A 152 5.97 4.06 18.81
N PRO A 153 6.17 5.33 19.22
CA PRO A 153 5.29 5.97 20.20
C PRO A 153 3.81 6.04 19.76
N PHE A 154 3.53 6.13 18.46
CA PHE A 154 2.17 6.21 17.93
C PHE A 154 1.49 4.83 17.85
N LEU A 155 2.30 3.78 17.74
CA LEU A 155 1.84 2.39 17.70
C LEU A 155 1.57 1.80 19.08
N ARG A 156 2.15 2.40 20.14
CA ARG A 156 1.88 2.01 21.52
C ARG A 156 0.40 2.19 21.85
N GLY A 157 -0.19 1.12 22.39
CA GLY A 157 -1.59 1.11 22.82
C GLY A 157 -2.62 1.00 21.68
N VAL A 158 -2.20 0.68 20.45
CA VAL A 158 -3.15 0.30 19.39
C VAL A 158 -3.76 -1.06 19.74
N GLN A 159 -5.08 -1.12 19.76
CA GLN A 159 -5.81 -2.33 20.12
C GLN A 159 -5.74 -3.37 18.98
N ALA A 160 -5.74 -4.66 19.33
CA ALA A 160 -5.75 -5.76 18.35
C ALA A 160 -6.92 -5.66 17.36
N ALA A 161 -8.09 -5.21 17.82
CA ALA A 161 -9.26 -5.01 16.97
C ALA A 161 -9.04 -3.96 15.89
N ASP A 162 -8.26 -2.91 16.14
CA ASP A 162 -7.93 -1.88 15.14
C ASP A 162 -6.92 -2.43 14.12
N TRP A 163 -5.95 -3.24 14.56
CA TRP A 163 -5.03 -3.93 13.66
C TRP A 163 -5.74 -4.87 12.71
N LEU A 164 -6.65 -5.71 13.21
CA LEU A 164 -7.43 -6.63 12.39
C LEU A 164 -8.30 -5.88 11.37
N ARG A 165 -8.92 -4.77 11.79
CA ARG A 165 -9.71 -3.91 10.91
C ARG A 165 -8.88 -3.29 9.79
N LEU A 166 -7.74 -2.69 10.14
CA LEU A 166 -6.85 -2.06 9.16
C LEU A 166 -6.30 -3.11 8.19
N THR A 167 -5.81 -4.23 8.71
CA THR A 167 -5.21 -5.31 7.91
C THR A 167 -6.23 -5.88 6.93
N GLY A 168 -7.42 -6.24 7.41
CA GLY A 168 -8.47 -6.77 6.54
C GLY A 168 -8.87 -5.78 5.45
N PHE A 169 -8.95 -4.48 5.78
CA PHE A 169 -9.30 -3.46 4.79
C PHE A 169 -8.19 -3.23 3.76
N MET A 170 -6.92 -3.10 4.20
CA MET A 170 -5.78 -2.88 3.31
C MET A 170 -5.55 -4.06 2.36
N LEU A 171 -5.62 -5.30 2.88
CA LEU A 171 -5.54 -6.48 2.04
C LEU A 171 -6.66 -6.51 0.99
N ALA A 172 -7.89 -6.16 1.37
CA ALA A 172 -9.01 -6.06 0.44
C ALA A 172 -8.88 -4.89 -0.55
N LEU A 173 -8.14 -3.83 -0.21
CA LEU A 173 -7.89 -2.67 -1.08
C LEU A 173 -7.16 -3.07 -2.37
N ASN A 174 -6.39 -4.17 -2.34
CA ASN A 174 -5.77 -4.77 -3.51
C ASN A 174 -6.77 -5.23 -4.58
N ALA A 175 -8.08 -5.30 -4.27
CA ALA A 175 -9.12 -5.51 -5.28
C ALA A 175 -9.11 -4.43 -6.38
N VAL A 176 -8.67 -3.21 -6.07
CA VAL A 176 -8.51 -2.13 -7.06
C VAL A 176 -7.51 -2.53 -8.15
N PHE A 177 -6.37 -3.10 -7.75
CA PHE A 177 -5.39 -3.63 -8.71
C PHE A 177 -6.00 -4.76 -9.53
N ILE A 178 -6.68 -5.72 -8.90
CA ILE A 178 -7.30 -6.85 -9.60
C ILE A 178 -8.28 -6.36 -10.68
N ALA A 179 -9.10 -5.36 -10.37
CA ALA A 179 -10.05 -4.78 -11.31
C ALA A 179 -9.35 -4.11 -12.52
N LEU A 180 -8.15 -3.55 -12.32
CA LEU A 180 -7.38 -2.86 -13.35
C LEU A 180 -6.26 -3.73 -13.96
N ALA A 181 -6.06 -4.96 -13.49
CA ALA A 181 -5.02 -5.84 -13.97
C ALA A 181 -5.20 -6.16 -15.47
N ALA A 182 -6.44 -6.38 -15.90
CA ALA A 182 -6.76 -6.61 -17.32
C ALA A 182 -6.42 -5.39 -18.21
N PRO A 183 -6.94 -4.18 -17.97
CA PRO A 183 -6.59 -3.02 -18.79
C PRO A 183 -5.09 -2.66 -18.72
N LEU A 184 -4.43 -2.83 -17.57
CA LEU A 184 -2.98 -2.65 -17.46
C LEU A 184 -2.22 -3.65 -18.34
N THR A 185 -2.58 -4.94 -18.26
CA THR A 185 -1.95 -6.02 -19.03
C THR A 185 -2.17 -5.82 -20.53
N VAL A 186 -3.41 -5.55 -20.96
CA VAL A 186 -3.74 -5.31 -22.37
C VAL A 186 -2.99 -4.10 -22.90
N SER A 187 -2.97 -2.99 -22.16
CA SER A 187 -2.23 -1.79 -22.56
C SER A 187 -0.73 -2.05 -22.70
N ALA A 188 -0.15 -2.83 -21.78
CA ALA A 188 1.25 -3.22 -21.83
C ALA A 188 1.58 -4.13 -23.01
N VAL A 189 0.79 -5.20 -23.22
CA VAL A 189 0.97 -6.15 -24.33
C VAL A 189 0.84 -5.45 -25.68
N LEU A 190 -0.12 -4.53 -25.83
CA LEU A 190 -0.30 -3.72 -27.04
C LEU A 190 0.69 -2.56 -27.17
N ARG A 191 1.63 -2.42 -26.23
CA ARG A 191 2.62 -1.35 -26.15
C ARG A 191 2.03 0.06 -26.23
N LYS A 192 0.87 0.27 -25.59
CA LYS A 192 0.18 1.58 -25.52
C LYS A 192 0.53 2.30 -24.23
N GLU A 193 1.64 3.03 -24.24
CA GLU A 193 2.17 3.73 -23.06
C GLU A 193 1.16 4.70 -22.42
N GLY A 194 0.47 5.51 -23.23
CA GLY A 194 -0.52 6.45 -22.73
C GLY A 194 -1.70 5.76 -22.01
N ALA A 195 -2.19 4.65 -22.55
CA ALA A 195 -3.26 3.87 -21.92
C ALA A 195 -2.80 3.18 -20.63
N PHE A 196 -1.54 2.72 -20.60
CA PHE A 196 -0.93 2.15 -19.42
C PHE A 196 -0.75 3.19 -18.30
N ILE A 197 -0.21 4.37 -18.62
CA ILE A 197 -0.07 5.48 -17.66
C ILE A 197 -1.44 5.92 -17.15
N ALA A 198 -2.43 6.08 -18.04
CA ALA A 198 -3.79 6.42 -17.65
C ALA A 198 -4.38 5.39 -16.68
N SER A 199 -4.17 4.09 -16.94
CA SER A 199 -4.62 3.01 -16.06
C SER A 199 -3.95 3.07 -14.69
N GLN A 200 -2.66 3.36 -14.61
CA GLN A 200 -1.95 3.55 -13.34
C GLN A 200 -2.48 4.78 -12.56
N VAL A 201 -2.73 5.89 -13.24
CA VAL A 201 -3.30 7.10 -12.62
C VAL A 201 -4.69 6.81 -12.06
N VAL A 202 -5.55 6.14 -12.85
CA VAL A 202 -6.88 5.70 -12.39
C VAL A 202 -6.76 4.77 -11.19
N MET A 203 -5.83 3.81 -11.22
CA MET A 203 -5.56 2.91 -10.11
C MET A 203 -5.17 3.67 -8.84
N GLY A 204 -4.21 4.59 -8.94
CA GLY A 204 -3.75 5.41 -7.81
C GLY A 204 -4.88 6.28 -7.23
N LEU A 205 -5.65 6.95 -8.08
CA LEU A 205 -6.78 7.77 -7.65
C LEU A 205 -7.89 6.93 -7.01
N TRP A 206 -8.21 5.76 -7.57
CA TRP A 206 -9.21 4.85 -7.02
C TRP A 206 -8.76 4.29 -5.67
N LEU A 207 -7.50 3.85 -5.56
CA LEU A 207 -6.90 3.39 -4.31
C LEU A 207 -6.94 4.48 -3.24
N LEU A 208 -6.55 5.72 -3.58
CA LEU A 208 -6.59 6.85 -2.65
C LEU A 208 -8.01 7.19 -2.21
N TRP A 209 -8.98 7.21 -3.13
CA TRP A 209 -10.38 7.48 -2.82
C TRP A 209 -11.01 6.38 -1.95
N ALA A 210 -10.88 5.11 -2.35
CA ALA A 210 -11.43 3.97 -1.64
C ALA A 210 -10.76 3.83 -0.27
N GLY A 211 -9.43 3.92 -0.25
CA GLY A 211 -8.63 3.86 0.96
C GLY A 211 -8.99 4.97 1.94
N ALA A 212 -8.97 6.24 1.53
CA ALA A 212 -9.30 7.36 2.42
C ALA A 212 -10.74 7.27 2.95
N THR A 213 -11.68 6.84 2.11
CA THR A 213 -13.08 6.67 2.48
C THR A 213 -13.27 5.55 3.50
N GLY A 214 -12.63 4.39 3.28
CA GLY A 214 -12.71 3.27 4.22
C GLY A 214 -11.93 3.52 5.52
N LEU A 215 -10.79 4.22 5.47
CA LEU A 215 -10.08 4.65 6.68
C LEU A 215 -10.88 5.64 7.51
N ARG A 216 -11.58 6.58 6.87
CA ARG A 216 -12.52 7.47 7.58
C ARG A 216 -13.56 6.66 8.35
N GLU A 217 -14.12 5.64 7.73
CA GLU A 217 -15.20 4.84 8.32
C GLU A 217 -14.69 3.89 9.41
N SER A 218 -13.64 3.11 9.12
CA SER A 218 -13.09 2.09 10.03
C SER A 218 -12.34 2.68 11.23
N MET A 219 -11.67 3.83 11.05
CA MET A 219 -10.78 4.42 12.05
C MET A 219 -11.28 5.75 12.62
N GLY A 220 -12.42 6.25 12.13
CA GLY A 220 -13.05 7.48 12.61
C GLY A 220 -12.28 8.75 12.24
N LEU A 221 -11.43 8.72 11.21
CA LEU A 221 -10.69 9.90 10.77
C LEU A 221 -11.57 10.82 9.92
N ARG A 222 -11.37 12.14 10.02
CA ARG A 222 -11.93 13.07 9.02
C ARG A 222 -11.29 12.78 7.66
N LEU A 223 -12.06 12.93 6.58
CA LEU A 223 -11.62 12.55 5.23
C LEU A 223 -10.25 13.17 4.82
N PRO A 224 -9.97 14.47 5.06
CA PRO A 224 -8.66 15.03 4.72
C PRO A 224 -7.50 14.37 5.48
N ARG A 225 -7.72 13.99 6.74
CA ARG A 225 -6.72 13.30 7.58
C ARG A 225 -6.49 11.87 7.10
N ALA A 226 -7.57 11.16 6.75
CA ALA A 226 -7.49 9.81 6.20
C ALA A 226 -6.75 9.81 4.86
N PHE A 227 -7.06 10.77 3.98
CA PHE A 227 -6.37 10.95 2.71
C PHE A 227 -4.88 11.24 2.91
N MET A 228 -4.52 12.17 3.81
CA MET A 228 -3.11 12.49 4.05
C MET A 228 -2.34 11.34 4.69
N ALA A 229 -2.94 10.59 5.61
CA ALA A 229 -2.32 9.40 6.18
C ALA A 229 -2.03 8.35 5.09
N LEU A 230 -2.99 8.11 4.20
CA LEU A 230 -2.82 7.16 3.10
C LEU A 230 -1.79 7.65 2.07
N LEU A 231 -1.90 8.91 1.61
CA LEU A 231 -0.97 9.49 0.64
C LEU A 231 0.47 9.46 1.16
N LEU A 232 0.69 9.90 2.40
CA LEU A 232 2.02 9.85 3.01
C LEU A 232 2.48 8.39 3.16
N SER A 233 1.61 7.46 3.56
CA SER A 233 2.02 6.04 3.67
C SER A 233 2.55 5.47 2.35
N VAL A 234 1.99 5.87 1.20
CA VAL A 234 2.50 5.49 -0.13
C VAL A 234 3.89 6.09 -0.38
N VAL A 235 4.11 7.36 -0.02
CA VAL A 235 5.44 7.99 -0.12
C VAL A 235 6.47 7.30 0.79
N PHE A 236 6.08 6.97 2.02
CA PHE A 236 6.92 6.21 2.97
C PHE A 236 7.28 4.83 2.41
N GLN A 237 6.32 4.15 1.78
CA GLN A 237 6.54 2.85 1.15
C GLN A 237 7.55 2.95 0.00
N ALA A 238 7.40 3.94 -0.88
CA ALA A 238 8.36 4.18 -1.96
C ALA A 238 9.76 4.49 -1.43
N ALA A 239 9.87 5.36 -0.42
CA ALA A 239 11.14 5.71 0.19
C ALA A 239 11.82 4.53 0.90
N LEU A 240 11.06 3.69 1.61
CA LEU A 240 11.58 2.47 2.21
C LEU A 240 12.09 1.51 1.12
N THR A 241 11.33 1.33 0.05
CA THR A 241 11.74 0.47 -1.07
C THR A 241 13.07 0.93 -1.68
N LEU A 242 13.20 2.24 -1.93
CA LEU A 242 14.45 2.85 -2.40
C LEU A 242 15.59 2.68 -1.39
N SER A 243 15.30 2.78 -0.09
CA SER A 243 16.28 2.57 0.98
C SER A 243 16.79 1.13 1.00
N LEU A 244 15.90 0.14 0.84
CA LEU A 244 16.28 -1.27 0.77
C LEU A 244 17.14 -1.58 -0.46
N TYR A 245 16.80 -0.97 -1.61
CA TYR A 245 17.64 -1.06 -2.81
C TYR A 245 19.01 -0.42 -2.61
N ALA A 246 19.07 0.80 -2.06
CA ALA A 246 20.33 1.50 -1.81
C ALA A 246 21.23 0.70 -0.84
N ALA A 247 20.64 0.08 0.19
CA ALA A 247 21.37 -0.82 1.09
C ALA A 247 21.81 -2.15 0.44
N GLY A 248 21.43 -2.42 -0.82
CA GLY A 248 21.71 -3.69 -1.51
C GLY A 248 20.97 -4.88 -0.90
N LEU A 249 19.84 -4.65 -0.23
CA LEU A 249 18.98 -5.71 0.32
C LEU A 249 17.96 -6.21 -0.72
N VAL A 250 17.64 -5.35 -1.68
CA VAL A 250 16.68 -5.60 -2.76
C VAL A 250 17.41 -5.35 -4.09
N SER A 251 17.25 -6.26 -5.06
CA SER A 251 17.86 -6.08 -6.39
C SER A 251 17.09 -5.05 -7.21
N ARG A 252 17.69 -4.54 -8.28
CA ARG A 252 17.05 -3.55 -9.17
C ARG A 252 15.74 -4.09 -9.73
N GLU A 253 15.69 -5.36 -10.10
CA GLU A 253 14.50 -5.99 -10.68
C GLU A 253 13.35 -6.02 -9.67
N ILE A 254 13.63 -6.36 -8.42
CA ILE A 254 12.63 -6.35 -7.35
C ILE A 254 12.18 -4.91 -7.05
N LEU A 255 13.09 -3.93 -7.07
CA LEU A 255 12.74 -2.51 -6.95
C LEU A 255 11.77 -2.07 -8.06
N MET A 256 12.06 -2.39 -9.32
CA MET A 256 11.19 -2.01 -10.44
C MET A 256 9.79 -2.62 -10.29
N VAL A 257 9.69 -3.85 -9.79
CA VAL A 257 8.43 -4.54 -9.55
C VAL A 257 7.63 -3.91 -8.43
N MET A 258 8.29 -3.48 -7.35
CA MET A 258 7.61 -2.83 -6.23
C MET A 258 7.15 -1.40 -6.55
N LEU A 259 7.86 -0.69 -7.42
CA LEU A 259 7.53 0.70 -7.77
C LEU A 259 6.59 0.82 -8.96
N PHE A 260 6.62 -0.14 -9.91
CA PHE A 260 5.91 -0.06 -11.19
C PHE A 260 5.04 -1.28 -11.49
N GLY A 261 4.93 -2.20 -10.54
CA GLY A 261 4.09 -3.38 -10.65
C GLY A 261 2.64 -3.11 -10.31
#